data_AF-A0A3S9PB70-F1
#
_entry.id   AF-A0A3S9PB70-F1
#
_cell.length_a   1.000
_cell.length_b   1.000
_cell.length_c   1.000
_cell.angle_alpha   90.00
_cell.angle_beta   90.00
_cell.angle_gamma   90.00
#
_symmetry.space_group_name_H-M   'P 1'
#
loop_
_entity.id
_entity.type
_entity.pdbx_description
1 polymer ?
#
loop_
_entity_poly.entity_id
_entity_poly.type
_entity_poly.pdbx_seq_one_letter_code
_entity_poly.pdbx_strand_id
1 'polypeptide(L)' 'MMHKIDAILEQGGVIVMNTILEKSYNTFIKCAHDLNYKLTPPLKVTLNEHNTVHVLVAKK' A
#
# COMPACT_ATOMS: atom_id res chain seq x y z
N MET A 1 -2.39 8.05 -8.42
CA MET A 1 -2.22 6.78 -9.18
C MET A 1 -3.21 5.72 -8.69
N MET A 2 -3.38 5.55 -7.38
CA MET A 2 -4.31 4.57 -6.79
C MET A 2 -5.78 4.72 -7.27
N HIS A 3 -6.29 5.94 -7.48
CA HIS A 3 -7.62 6.16 -8.08
C HIS A 3 -7.82 5.53 -9.47
N LYS A 4 -6.77 5.47 -10.30
CA LYS A 4 -6.88 4.84 -11.63
C LYS A 4 -6.97 3.32 -11.53
N ILE A 5 -6.32 2.74 -10.52
CA ILE A 5 -6.40 1.31 -10.21
C ILE A 5 -7.77 1.01 -9.60
N ASP A 6 -8.24 1.85 -8.67
CA ASP A 6 -9.54 1.69 -8.03
C ASP A 6 -10.69 1.64 -9.04
N ALA A 7 -10.65 2.46 -10.09
CA ALA A 7 -11.69 2.49 -11.12
C ALA A 7 -11.86 1.16 -11.89
N ILE A 8 -10.82 0.31 -11.91
CA ILE A 8 -10.82 -0.98 -12.63
C ILE A 8 -10.78 -2.19 -11.70
N LEU A 9 -10.53 -1.97 -10.40
CA LEU A 9 -10.42 -3.04 -9.41
C LEU A 9 -11.82 -3.46 -8.95
N GLU A 10 -12.12 -4.75 -9.10
CA GLU A 10 -13.39 -5.33 -8.64
C GLU A 10 -13.52 -5.30 -7.12
N GLN A 11 -14.76 -5.41 -6.63
CA GLN A 11 -15.02 -5.47 -5.20
C GLN A 11 -14.32 -6.69 -4.58
N GLY A 12 -13.62 -6.49 -3.46
CA GLY A 12 -12.80 -7.54 -2.85
C GLY A 12 -11.42 -7.72 -3.49
N GLY A 13 -11.10 -6.99 -4.55
CA GLY A 13 -9.77 -6.94 -5.14
C GLY A 13 -8.71 -6.41 -4.16
N VAL A 14 -7.46 -6.81 -4.39
CA VAL A 14 -6.35 -6.52 -3.47
C VAL A 14 -5.25 -5.76 -4.21
N ILE A 15 -4.78 -4.67 -3.60
CA ILE A 15 -3.60 -3.93 -4.03
C ILE A 15 -2.46 -4.28 -3.09
N VAL A 16 -1.32 -4.70 -3.66
CA VAL A 16 -0.07 -4.91 -2.95
C VAL A 16 0.97 -3.93 -3.47
N MET A 17 1.63 -3.19 -2.58
CA MET A 17 2.68 -2.25 -2.93
C MET A 17 3.92 -2.48 -2.08
N ASN A 18 5.08 -2.55 -2.71
CA ASN A 18 6.37 -2.54 -2.05
C ASN A 18 6.99 -1.14 -2.17
N THR A 19 7.51 -0.61 -1.06
CA THR A 19 8.19 0.70 -1.07
C THR A 19 9.30 0.77 -0.05
N ILE A 20 10.38 1.47 -0.39
CA ILE A 20 11.47 1.81 0.52
C ILE A 20 11.28 3.23 1.08
N LEU A 21 10.60 4.10 0.32
CA LEU A 21 10.38 5.49 0.70
C LEU A 21 9.21 5.64 1.66
N GLU A 22 9.46 6.32 2.77
CA GLU A 22 8.43 6.67 3.76
C GLU A 22 7.33 7.55 3.16
N LYS A 23 7.68 8.48 2.26
CA LYS A 23 6.69 9.31 1.55
C LYS A 23 5.70 8.46 0.76
N SER A 24 6.17 7.43 0.06
CA SER A 24 5.31 6.52 -0.70
C SER A 24 4.46 5.65 0.23
N TYR A 25 5.01 5.20 1.36
CA TYR A 25 4.24 4.52 2.41
C TYR A 25 3.07 5.39 2.89
N ASN A 26 3.35 6.63 3.30
CA ASN A 26 2.34 7.56 3.82
C ASN A 26 1.29 7.89 2.75
N THR A 27 1.72 8.06 1.50
CA THR A 27 0.81 8.34 0.38
C THR A 27 -0.14 7.16 0.14
N PHE A 28 0.34 5.92 0.22
CA PHE A 28 -0.50 4.73 0.06
C PHE A 28 -1.53 4.60 1.17
N ILE A 29 -1.11 4.75 2.43
CA ILE A 29 -2.04 4.67 3.58
C ILE A 29 -3.14 5.72 3.47
N LYS A 30 -2.77 6.95 3.11
CA LYS A 30 -3.75 8.03 2.89
C LYS A 30 -4.72 7.69 1.75
N CYS A 31 -4.22 7.29 0.58
CA CYS A 31 -5.10 6.94 -0.55
C CYS A 31 -6.01 5.74 -0.24
N ALA A 32 -5.51 4.72 0.46
CA ALA A 32 -6.32 3.58 0.89
C ALA A 32 -7.45 4.03 1.83
N HIS A 33 -7.15 4.91 2.79
CA HIS A 33 -8.14 5.48 3.69
C HIS A 33 -9.18 6.32 2.94
N ASP A 34 -8.75 7.23 2.07
CA ASP A 34 -9.63 8.11 1.29
C ASP A 34 -10.56 7.31 0.35
N LEU A 35 -10.16 6.10 -0.06
CA LEU A 35 -10.94 5.19 -0.90
C LEU A 35 -11.71 4.12 -0.13
N ASN A 36 -11.72 4.14 1.21
CA ASN A 36 -12.36 3.15 2.08
C ASN A 36 -11.84 1.71 1.91
N TYR A 37 -10.57 1.54 1.58
CA TYR A 37 -9.95 0.21 1.51
C TYR A 37 -9.63 -0.30 2.92
N LYS A 38 -9.78 -1.61 3.12
CA LYS A 38 -9.31 -2.28 4.33
C LYS A 38 -7.80 -2.50 4.26
N LEU A 39 -7.06 -1.76 5.08
CA LEU A 39 -5.61 -1.91 5.23
C LEU A 39 -5.27 -3.12 6.11
N THR A 40 -4.26 -3.88 5.69
CA THR A 40 -3.59 -4.89 6.51
C THR A 40 -2.36 -4.25 7.15
N PRO A 41 -1.95 -4.66 8.38
CA PRO A 41 -0.71 -4.18 8.98
C PRO A 41 0.49 -4.32 8.02
N PRO A 42 1.29 -3.26 7.85
CA PRO A 42 2.47 -3.30 7.00
C PRO A 42 3.46 -4.37 7.45
N LEU A 43 3.99 -5.12 6.50
CA LEU A 43 5.14 -5.98 6.74
C LEU A 43 6.42 -5.18 6.43
N LYS A 44 7.36 -5.16 7.37
CA LYS A 44 8.69 -4.58 7.17
C LYS A 44 9.69 -5.69 6.93
N VAL A 45 10.42 -5.60 5.82
CA VAL A 45 11.49 -6.51 5.45
C VAL A 45 12.79 -5.72 5.40
N THR A 46 13.67 -5.95 6.37
CA THR A 46 15.00 -5.35 6.40
C THR A 46 15.93 -6.16 5.52
N LEU A 47 16.37 -5.60 4.40
CA LEU A 47 17.35 -6.25 3.51
C LEU A 47 18.77 -6.13 4.07
N ASN A 48 19.07 -4.99 4.70
CA ASN A 48 20.29 -4.70 5.46
C ASN A 48 20.07 -3.45 6.34
N GLU A 49 21.10 -3.00 7.05
CA GLU A 49 21.07 -1.87 8.00
C GLU A 49 20.55 -0.55 7.41
N HIS A 50 20.65 -0.38 6.09
CA HIS A 50 20.27 0.86 5.40
C HIS A 50 19.01 0.74 4.54
N ASN A 51 18.51 -0.48 4.30
CA ASN A 51 17.44 -0.73 3.33
C ASN A 51 16.31 -1.53 3.97
N THR A 52 15.21 -0.83 4.30
CA THR A 52 13.95 -1.45 4.74
C THR A 52 12.91 -1.33 3.64
N VAL A 53 12.32 -2.47 3.25
CA VAL A 53 11.17 -2.52 2.34
C VAL A 53 9.89 -2.64 3.18
N HIS A 54 8.94 -1.77 2.91
CA HIS A 54 7.57 -1.86 3.40
C HIS A 54 6.70 -2.55 2.36
N VAL A 55 6.08 -3.66 2.74
CA VAL A 55 5.04 -4.33 1.96
C VAL A 55 3.69 -3.92 2.53
N LEU A 56 2.87 -3.32 1.68
CA LEU A 56 1.58 -2.71 2.02
C LEU A 56 0.48 -3.41 1.26
N VAL A 57 -0.60 -3.75 1.96
CA VAL A 57 -1.74 -4.48 1.39
C VAL A 57 -3.02 -3.76 1.74
N ALA A 58 -3.83 -3.48 0.71
CA ALA A 58 -5.14 -2.84 0.84
C ALA A 58 -6.17 -3.65 0.05
N LYS A 59 -7.30 -3.96 0.67
CA LYS A 59 -8.43 -4.67 0.02
C LYS A 59 -9.59 -3.70 -0.20
N LYS A 60 -10.11 -3.66 -1.43
CA LYS A 60 -11.30 -2.88 -1.78
C LYS A 60 -12.57 -3.51 -1.20
#